data_AF-A0AA39DXZ9-F1
#
_entry.id   AF-A0AA39DXZ9-F1
#
_cell.length_a   1.000
_cell.length_b   1.000
_cell.length_c   1.000
_cell.angle_alpha   90.00
_cell.angle_beta   90.00
_cell.angle_gamma   90.00
#
_symmetry.space_group_name_H-M   'P 1'
#
loop_
_entity.id
_entity.type
_entity.pdbx_description
1 polymer ?
#
loop_
_entity_poly.entity_id
_entity_poly.type
_entity_poly.pdbx_seq_one_letter_code
_entity_poly.pdbx_strand_id
1 'polypeptide(L)' 'MPLSQTFWKLIDVGLLTLLAPRPLPQPISPKFRMDLHCAYHQGPRHETDRCTTLRHTI' A
#
# COMPACT_ATOMS: atom_id res chain seq x y z
N MET A 1 4.24 -4.63 17.33
CA MET A 1 4.59 -3.39 16.59
C MET A 1 3.78 -3.41 15.29
N PRO A 2 2.95 -2.40 15.00
CA PRO A 2 2.15 -2.37 13.77
C PRO A 2 3.03 -2.37 12.53
N LEU A 3 2.58 -3.04 11.48
CA LEU A 3 3.28 -3.23 10.21
C LEU A 3 3.55 -1.90 9.52
N SER A 4 2.63 -0.94 9.68
CA SER A 4 2.77 0.44 9.26
C SER A 4 4.01 1.12 9.85
N GLN A 5 4.34 0.87 11.12
CA GLN A 5 5.55 1.42 11.74
C GLN A 5 6.82 0.74 11.20
N THR A 6 6.81 -0.59 11.03
CA THR A 6 7.94 -1.32 10.44
C THR A 6 8.20 -0.87 9.01
N PHE A 7 7.14 -0.68 8.23
CA PHE A 7 7.20 -0.22 6.85
C PHE A 7 7.93 1.13 6.73
N TRP A 8 7.54 2.12 7.54
CA TRP A 8 8.20 3.43 7.53
C TRP A 8 9.67 3.38 7.95
N LYS A 9 10.01 2.56 8.95
CA LYS A 9 11.41 2.37 9.36
C LYS A 9 12.26 1.78 8.24
N LEU A 10 11.72 0.83 7.47
CA LEU A 10 12.43 0.22 6.34
C LEU A 10 12.66 1.19 5.17
N ILE A 11 11.72 2.12 4.94
CA ILE A 11 11.90 3.23 4.00
C ILE A 11 13.00 4.18 4.50
N ASP A 12 12.97 4.52 5.80
CA ASP A 12 13.91 5.44 6.44
C ASP A 12 15.35 4.93 6.37
N VAL A 13 15.56 3.62 6.59
CA VAL A 13 16.89 3.00 6.45
C VAL A 13 17.25 2.63 4.99
N GLY A 14 16.43 3.00 4.01
CA GLY A 14 16.69 2.79 2.58
C GLY A 14 16.61 1.34 2.11
N LEU A 15 16.03 0.44 2.92
CA LEU A 15 15.81 -0.96 2.53
C LEU A 15 14.59 -1.12 1.62
N LEU A 16 13.67 -0.15 1.65
CA LEU A 16 12.53 -0.07 0.75
C LEU A 16 12.54 1.28 0.04
N THR A 17 12.04 1.29 -1.20
CA THR A 17 11.82 2.51 -1.98
C THR A 17 10.34 2.70 -2.20
N LEU A 18 9.83 3.90 -1.92
CA LEU A 18 8.47 4.25 -2.25
C LEU A 18 8.36 4.42 -3.77
N LEU A 19 7.50 3.62 -4.40
CA LEU A 19 7.22 3.79 -5.83
C LEU A 19 6.31 5.02 -6.04
N ALA A 20 6.26 5.55 -7.27
CA ALA A 20 5.26 6.55 -7.66
C ALA A 20 3.92 5.87 -7.99
N PRO A 21 2.75 6.44 -7.60
CA PRO A 21 1.43 5.90 -7.91
C PRO A 21 1.25 5.47 -9.36
N ARG A 22 0.86 4.22 -9.60
CA ARG A 22 0.46 3.78 -10.93
C ARG A 22 -0.81 4.55 -11.34
N PRO A 23 -0.89 5.05 -12.59
CA PRO A 23 -2.09 5.68 -13.10
C PRO A 23 -3.31 4.76 -12.99
N LEU A 24 -4.48 5.35 -12.75
CA LEU A 24 -5.74 4.63 -12.71
C LEU A 24 -6.01 3.94 -14.06
N PRO A 25 -6.39 2.65 -14.06
CA PRO A 25 -6.81 1.99 -15.29
C PRO A 25 -8.09 2.65 -15.81
N GLN A 26 -8.12 2.98 -17.10
CA GLN A 26 -9.30 3.49 -17.78
C GLN A 26 -9.89 2.40 -18.70
N PRO A 27 -11.22 2.15 -18.63
CA PRO A 27 -12.22 2.78 -17.76
C PRO A 27 -12.17 2.26 -16.31
N ILE A 28 -12.52 3.12 -15.35
CA ILE A 28 -12.55 2.76 -13.93
C ILE A 28 -13.71 1.78 -13.69
N SER A 29 -13.41 0.62 -13.10
CA SER A 29 -14.45 -0.37 -12.76
C SER A 29 -15.44 0.20 -11.72
N PRO A 30 -16.75 -0.06 -11.83
CA PRO A 30 -17.73 0.32 -10.81
C PRO A 30 -17.46 -0.24 -9.41
N LYS A 31 -16.63 -1.29 -9.33
CA LYS A 31 -16.19 -1.91 -8.06
C LYS A 31 -14.96 -1.23 -7.45
N PHE A 32 -14.41 -0.21 -8.10
CA PHE A 32 -13.24 0.52 -7.65
C PHE A 32 -13.63 1.56 -6.59
N ARG A 33 -13.02 1.48 -5.40
CA ARG A 33 -13.47 2.18 -4.18
C ARG A 33 -12.45 3.22 -3.71
N MET A 34 -12.47 4.42 -4.27
CA MET A 34 -11.46 5.48 -4.02
C MET A 34 -11.34 5.95 -2.55
N ASP A 35 -12.25 5.56 -1.66
CA ASP A 35 -12.36 5.98 -0.26
C ASP A 35 -11.36 5.31 0.72
N LEU A 36 -10.58 4.33 0.29
CA LEU A 36 -9.74 3.50 1.18
C LEU A 36 -8.25 3.51 0.75
N HIS A 37 -7.34 4.08 1.55
CA HIS A 37 -5.92 4.22 1.16
C HIS A 37 -4.98 3.20 1.85
N CYS A 38 -4.01 2.66 1.09
CA CYS A 38 -2.90 1.82 1.55
C CYS A 38 -1.57 2.43 1.09
N ALA A 39 -0.59 2.56 1.97
CA ALA A 39 0.70 3.14 1.59
C ALA A 39 1.54 2.22 0.66
N TYR A 40 1.22 0.91 0.63
CA TYR A 40 1.96 -0.10 -0.14
C TYR A 40 1.38 -0.35 -1.54
N HIS A 41 0.06 -0.50 -1.63
CA HIS A 41 -0.64 -0.60 -2.91
C HIS A 41 -1.11 0.80 -3.28
N GLN A 42 -0.50 1.41 -4.28
CA GLN A 42 -0.91 2.72 -4.80
C GLN A 42 -2.23 2.62 -5.57
N GLY A 43 -3.28 2.38 -4.83
CA GLY A 43 -4.60 2.10 -5.32
C GLY A 43 -5.50 1.85 -4.12
N PRO A 44 -6.81 2.02 -4.29
CA PRO A 44 -7.71 1.88 -3.18
C PRO A 44 -7.80 0.43 -2.74
N ARG A 45 -7.26 0.13 -1.56
CA ARG A 45 -7.58 -1.08 -0.78
C ARG A 45 -6.80 -1.14 0.53
N HIS A 46 -7.55 -1.10 1.64
CA HIS A 46 -7.22 -1.48 3.04
C HIS A 46 -5.92 -0.97 3.68
N GLU A 47 -6.00 -0.60 4.96
CA GLU A 47 -4.86 -0.12 5.77
C GLU A 47 -3.63 -1.02 5.63
N THR A 48 -2.42 -0.44 5.64
CA THR A 48 -1.15 -1.16 5.55
C THR A 48 -1.06 -2.32 6.54
N ASP A 49 -1.61 -2.14 7.75
CA ASP A 49 -1.66 -3.16 8.80
C ASP A 49 -2.56 -4.37 8.48
N ARG A 50 -3.46 -4.25 7.49
CA ARG A 50 -4.37 -5.30 7.02
C ARG A 50 -3.99 -5.85 5.64
N CYS A 51 -2.83 -5.47 5.11
CA CYS A 51 -2.38 -5.93 3.80
C CYS A 51 -2.01 -7.41 3.82
N THR A 52 -2.84 -8.27 3.19
CA THR A 52 -2.62 -9.73 3.17
C THR A 52 -1.33 -10.12 2.45
N THR A 53 -0.95 -9.38 1.40
CA THR A 53 0.32 -9.59 0.69
C THR A 53 1.50 -9.40 1.63
N LEU A 54 1.54 -8.25 2.34
CA LEU A 54 2.57 -7.89 3.31
C LEU A 54 2.56 -8.78 4.57
N ARG A 55 1.38 -9.26 4.99
CA ARG A 55 1.21 -10.09 6.20
C ARG A 55 2.03 -11.39 6.18
N HIS A 56 2.42 -11.87 5.00
CA HIS A 56 3.16 -13.13 4.83
C HIS A 56 4.55 -12.95 4.21
N THR A 57 4.96 -11.73 3.88
CA THR A 57 6.26 -11.46 3.22
C THR A 57 7.29 -10.77 4.10
N ILE A 58 6.89 -10.25 5.27
CA ILE A 58 7.78 -9.65 6.28
C ILE A 58 7.83 -10.55 7.52
#